data_AF-A0A821B3V3-F1
#
_entry.id   AF-A0A821B3V3-F1
#
_cell.length_a   1.000
_cell.length_b   1.000
_cell.length_c   1.000
_cell.angle_alpha   90.00
_cell.angle_beta   90.00
_cell.angle_gamma   90.00
#
_symmetry.space_group_name_H-M   'P 1'
#
loop_
_entity.id
_entity.type
_entity.pdbx_description
1 polymer ?
#
loop_
_entity_poly.entity_id
_entity_poly.type
_entity_poly.pdbx_seq_one_letter_code
_entity_poly.pdbx_strand_id
1 'polypeptide(L)'
;MIRRLRGGKTRIENMSILDKQGNFLCSAGERLERFKEYFNELLNVKVIIDPTTANKIQPKNISSTEKSRQEKPPTIMEVKTALKQMKSGKAPENDGITVDLLK
;
A
#
# COMPACT_ATOMS: atom_id res chain seq x y z
N MET A 1 7.09 -37.79 30.13
CA MET A 1 7.32 -36.57 30.93
C MET A 1 7.50 -35.40 29.98
N ILE A 2 6.48 -34.55 29.79
CA ILE A 2 6.52 -33.43 28.84
C ILE A 2 6.96 -32.17 29.59
N ARG A 3 8.07 -31.55 29.19
CA ARG A 3 8.53 -30.28 29.79
C ARG A 3 7.78 -29.12 29.14
N ARG A 4 7.04 -28.35 29.94
CA ARG A 4 6.52 -27.04 29.53
C ARG A 4 7.70 -26.07 29.43
N LEU A 5 8.03 -25.64 28.21
CA LEU A 5 8.89 -24.49 28.01
C LEU A 5 8.13 -23.26 28.51
N ARG A 6 8.55 -22.68 29.64
CA ARG A 6 8.13 -21.33 30.00
C ARG A 6 8.71 -20.41 28.94
N GLY A 7 7.86 -19.89 28.05
CA GLY A 7 8.22 -18.80 27.17
C GLY A 7 8.87 -17.72 28.02
N GLY A 8 10.17 -17.47 27.77
CA GLY A 8 10.88 -16.40 28.43
C GLY A 8 10.08 -15.12 28.19
N LYS A 9 9.72 -14.42 29.26
CA LYS A 9 9.29 -13.04 29.14
C LYS A 9 10.41 -12.34 28.40
N THR A 10 10.22 -12.06 27.11
CA THR A 10 11.02 -11.05 26.44
C THR A 10 10.82 -9.82 27.30
N ARG A 11 11.87 -9.39 28.01
CA ARG A 11 11.91 -8.01 28.47
C ARG A 11 11.81 -7.22 27.18
N ILE A 12 10.62 -6.67 26.91
CA ILE A 12 10.51 -5.59 25.95
C ILE A 12 11.42 -4.54 26.59
N GLU A 13 12.64 -4.46 26.08
CA GLU A 13 13.54 -3.39 26.43
C GLU A 13 12.72 -2.12 26.17
N ASN A 14 12.53 -1.34 27.22
CA ASN A 14 11.94 -0.01 27.09
C ASN A 14 12.94 0.77 26.24
N MET A 15 12.88 0.62 24.91
CA MET A 15 13.54 1.51 23.97
C MET A 15 12.95 2.88 24.27
N SER A 16 13.66 3.64 25.08
CA SER A 16 13.36 5.03 25.29
C SER A 16 13.67 5.75 23.98
N ILE A 17 12.63 6.31 23.37
CA ILE A 17 12.79 7.15 22.19
C ILE A 17 12.70 8.61 22.61
N LEU A 18 13.27 9.50 21.83
CA LEU A 18 13.17 10.93 22.09
C LEU A 18 11.92 11.52 21.43
N ASP A 19 11.26 12.42 22.14
CA ASP A 19 10.26 13.31 21.56
C ASP A 19 10.95 14.34 20.63
N LYS A 20 10.16 15.28 20.08
CA LYS A 20 10.68 16.30 19.17
C LYS A 20 11.54 17.35 19.88
N GLN A 21 11.39 17.48 21.19
CA GLN A 21 12.06 18.44 22.06
C GLN A 21 13.30 17.84 22.75
N GLY A 22 13.56 16.54 22.56
CA GLY A 22 14.69 15.82 23.12
C GLY A 22 14.44 15.18 24.49
N ASN A 23 13.19 15.06 24.94
CA ASN A 23 12.83 14.33 26.17
C ASN A 23 12.59 12.85 25.91
N PHE A 24 12.87 12.00 26.89
CA PHE A 24 12.68 10.56 26.79
C PHE A 24 11.21 10.15 26.96
N LEU A 25 10.71 9.36 26.01
CA LEU A 25 9.40 8.70 26.06
C LEU A 25 9.57 7.24 26.46
N CYS A 26 8.97 6.86 27.58
CA CYS A 26 9.12 5.53 28.17
C CYS A 26 7.84 4.68 27.98
N SER A 27 6.67 5.30 27.88
CA SER A 27 5.41 4.59 27.68
C SER A 27 5.27 4.03 26.26
N ALA A 28 4.60 2.89 26.11
CA ALA A 28 4.30 2.33 24.79
C ALA A 28 3.33 3.23 23.98
N GLY A 29 2.38 3.90 24.65
CA GLY A 29 1.42 4.79 23.99
C GLY A 29 2.08 6.06 23.46
N GLU A 30 2.94 6.68 24.28
CA GLU A 30 3.73 7.86 23.87
C GLU A 30 4.64 7.54 22.68
N ARG A 31 5.25 6.34 22.68
CA ARG A 31 6.05 5.87 21.56
C ARG A 31 5.23 5.75 20.28
N LEU A 32 4.05 5.16 20.36
CA LEU A 32 3.17 4.98 19.22
C LEU A 32 2.75 6.34 18.64
N GLU A 33 2.37 7.30 19.47
CA GLU A 33 2.03 8.66 19.01
C GLU A 33 3.23 9.36 18.38
N ARG A 34 4.43 9.26 18.98
CA ARG A 34 5.64 9.82 18.38
C ARG A 34 5.98 9.21 17.02
N PHE A 35 5.80 7.90 16.86
CA PHE A 35 5.96 7.24 15.55
C PHE A 35 4.94 7.74 14.54
N LYS A 36 3.68 7.85 14.94
CA LYS A 36 2.60 8.36 14.08
C LYS A 36 2.88 9.79 13.63
N GLU A 37 3.29 10.68 14.54
CA GLU A 37 3.71 12.04 14.21
C GLU A 37 4.89 12.05 13.23
N TYR A 38 5.94 11.28 13.51
CA TYR A 38 7.12 11.19 12.66
C TYR A 38 6.77 10.73 11.23
N PHE A 39 5.99 9.66 11.09
CA PHE A 39 5.60 9.16 9.78
C PHE A 39 4.61 10.09 9.08
N ASN A 40 3.74 10.78 9.83
CA ASN A 40 2.85 11.77 9.25
C ASN A 40 3.65 12.95 8.67
N GLU A 41 4.65 13.46 9.39
CA GLU A 41 5.54 14.51 8.88
C GLU A 41 6.39 14.03 7.70
N LEU A 42 6.90 12.79 7.75
CA LEU A 42 7.77 12.23 6.73
C LEU A 42 7.04 11.89 5.43
N LEU A 43 5.85 11.28 5.53
CA LEU A 43 5.14 10.69 4.38
C LEU A 43 4.04 11.59 3.85
N ASN A 44 3.40 12.40 4.70
CA ASN A 44 2.30 13.28 4.31
C ASN A 44 2.77 14.71 4.09
N VAL A 45 4.01 14.88 3.62
CA VAL A 45 4.47 16.16 3.10
C VAL A 45 3.54 16.54 1.95
N LYS A 46 2.96 17.75 2.03
CA LYS A 46 2.22 18.33 0.91
C LYS A 46 3.23 18.54 -0.21
N VAL A 47 3.37 17.55 -1.09
CA VAL A 47 4.15 17.68 -2.31
C VAL A 47 3.39 18.69 -3.14
N ILE A 48 3.79 19.95 -3.06
CA ILE A 48 3.45 20.95 -4.06
C ILE A 48 4.26 20.51 -5.28
N ILE A 49 3.68 19.59 -6.05
CA ILE A 49 4.21 19.28 -7.38
C ILE A 49 4.07 20.59 -8.13
N ASP A 50 5.19 21.27 -8.31
CA ASP A 50 5.23 22.46 -9.15
C ASP A 50 4.65 22.05 -10.52
N PRO A 51 3.58 22.71 -11.00
CA PRO A 51 2.96 22.36 -12.27
C PRO A 51 3.96 22.42 -13.42
N THR A 52 5.01 23.24 -13.33
CA THR A 52 6.06 23.25 -14.35
C THR A 52 6.91 21.97 -14.33
N THR A 53 7.06 21.33 -13.17
CA THR A 53 7.76 20.05 -13.02
C THR A 53 6.92 18.88 -13.55
N ALA A 54 5.60 18.90 -13.37
CA ALA A 54 4.70 17.92 -13.99
C ALA A 54 4.72 18.03 -15.54
N ASN A 55 4.74 19.25 -16.07
CA ASN A 55 4.83 19.49 -17.52
C ASN A 55 6.19 19.11 -18.14
N LYS A 56 7.26 18.96 -17.34
CA LYS A 56 8.55 18.43 -17.80
C LYS A 56 8.53 16.91 -18.02
N ILE A 57 7.54 16.20 -17.46
CA ILE A 57 7.35 14.78 -17.72
C ILE A 57 6.80 14.65 -19.13
N GLN A 58 7.71 14.43 -20.09
CA GLN A 58 7.29 14.15 -21.45
C GLN A 58 6.47 12.85 -21.47
N PRO A 59 5.27 12.83 -22.06
CA PRO A 59 4.56 11.59 -22.28
C PRO A 59 5.48 10.67 -23.08
N LYS A 60 5.57 9.41 -22.65
CA LYS A 60 6.34 8.41 -23.38
C LYS A 60 5.80 8.36 -24.80
N ASN A 61 6.66 8.69 -25.78
CA ASN A 61 6.29 8.63 -27.18
C ASN A 61 6.12 7.15 -27.55
N ILE A 62 4.89 6.66 -27.43
CA ILE A 62 4.50 5.33 -27.90
C ILE A 62 4.23 5.41 -29.39
N SER A 63 4.52 4.32 -30.11
CA SER A 63 4.22 4.25 -31.53
C SER A 63 2.73 4.48 -31.79
N SER A 64 2.40 5.00 -32.98
CA SER A 64 1.02 5.16 -33.43
C SER A 64 0.23 3.85 -33.36
N THR A 65 0.90 2.72 -33.59
CA THR A 65 0.32 1.37 -33.45
C THR A 65 -0.07 1.04 -32.01
N GLU A 66 0.81 1.31 -31.03
CA GLU A 66 0.52 1.07 -29.61
C GLU A 66 -0.56 2.00 -29.09
N LYS A 67 -0.57 3.26 -29.55
CA LYS A 67 -1.62 4.21 -29.21
C LYS A 67 -2.99 3.72 -29.69
N SER A 68 -3.07 3.28 -30.95
CA SER A 68 -4.30 2.70 -31.51
C SER A 68 -4.74 1.43 -30.77
N ARG A 69 -3.79 0.59 -30.34
CA ARG A 69 -4.10 -0.61 -29.54
C ARG A 69 -4.72 -0.27 -28.19
N GLN A 70 -4.22 0.78 -27.52
CA GLN A 70 -4.72 1.21 -26.20
C GLN A 70 -6.07 1.93 -26.27
N GLU A 71 -6.33 2.68 -27.33
CA GLU A 71 -7.60 3.38 -27.55
C GLU A 71 -8.73 2.45 -28.00
N LYS A 72 -8.39 1.24 -28.49
CA LYS A 72 -9.38 0.27 -28.95
C LYS A 72 -10.14 -0.35 -27.76
N PRO A 73 -11.48 -0.39 -27.79
CA PRO A 73 -12.25 -1.08 -26.76
C PRO A 73 -11.96 -2.59 -26.79
N PRO A 74 -11.99 -3.27 -25.62
CA PRO A 74 -11.74 -4.69 -25.54
C PRO A 74 -12.81 -5.49 -26.28
N THR A 75 -12.38 -6.57 -26.91
CA THR A 75 -13.22 -7.52 -27.62
C THR A 75 -13.87 -8.48 -26.62
N ILE A 76 -15.06 -9.00 -26.93
CA ILE A 76 -15.76 -9.99 -26.09
C ILE A 76 -14.85 -11.20 -25.76
N MET A 77 -14.03 -11.65 -26.72
CA MET A 77 -13.06 -12.74 -26.49
C MET A 77 -11.97 -12.36 -25.47
N GLU A 78 -11.49 -11.13 -25.50
CA GLU A 78 -10.47 -10.65 -24.55
C GLU A 78 -11.07 -10.59 -23.15
N VAL A 79 -12.30 -10.10 -23.02
CA VAL A 79 -13.06 -10.09 -21.76
C VAL A 79 -13.26 -11.50 -21.22
N LYS A 80 -13.74 -12.44 -22.06
CA LYS A 80 -13.92 -13.85 -21.65
C LYS A 80 -12.61 -14.52 -21.22
N THR A 81 -11.52 -14.24 -21.94
CA THR A 81 -10.19 -14.76 -21.60
C THR A 81 -9.73 -14.21 -20.25
N ALA A 82 -9.90 -12.91 -20.03
CA ALA A 82 -9.55 -12.26 -18.77
C ALA A 82 -10.34 -12.84 -17.59
N LEU A 83 -11.66 -12.97 -17.72
CA LEU A 83 -12.52 -13.59 -16.70
C LEU A 83 -12.10 -15.03 -16.37
N LYS A 84 -11.69 -15.81 -17.37
CA LYS A 84 -11.18 -17.17 -17.18
C LYS A 84 -9.86 -17.20 -16.41
N GLN A 85 -8.99 -16.21 -16.60
CA GLN A 85 -7.72 -16.10 -15.89
C GLN A 85 -7.89 -15.65 -14.43
N MET A 86 -9.01 -15.01 -14.08
CA MET A 86 -9.30 -14.61 -12.71
C MET A 86 -9.59 -15.83 -11.81
N LYS A 87 -9.00 -15.83 -10.61
CA LYS A 87 -9.12 -16.93 -9.65
C LYS A 87 -10.49 -16.89 -8.96
N SER A 88 -11.20 -18.02 -8.98
CA SER A 88 -12.44 -18.22 -8.23
C SER A 88 -12.19 -18.39 -6.73
N GLY A 89 -13.21 -18.13 -5.91
CA GLY A 89 -13.13 -18.26 -4.45
C GLY A 89 -12.24 -17.22 -3.76
N LYS A 90 -11.93 -16.11 -4.43
CA LYS A 90 -11.32 -14.93 -3.79
C LYS A 90 -12.40 -14.16 -3.04
N ALA A 91 -12.04 -13.65 -1.86
CA ALA A 91 -12.92 -12.77 -1.10
C ALA A 91 -13.21 -11.49 -1.93
N PRO A 92 -14.44 -10.97 -1.89
CA PRO A 92 -14.77 -9.72 -2.57
C PRO A 92 -13.98 -8.55 -1.97
N GLU A 93 -13.76 -7.52 -2.77
CA GLU A 93 -13.14 -6.28 -2.30
C GLU A 93 -14.20 -5.35 -1.68
N ASN A 94 -13.90 -4.06 -1.55
CA ASN A 94 -14.79 -3.06 -0.95
C ASN A 94 -16.13 -2.91 -1.70
N ASP A 95 -16.21 -3.39 -2.94
CA ASP A 95 -17.41 -3.39 -3.76
C ASP A 95 -18.37 -4.57 -3.45
N GLY A 96 -17.92 -5.58 -2.70
CA GLY A 96 -18.72 -6.76 -2.37
C GLY A 96 -18.92 -7.74 -3.53
N ILE A 97 -18.27 -7.55 -4.68
CA ILE A 97 -18.47 -8.36 -5.89
C ILE A 97 -17.38 -9.44 -5.97
N THR A 98 -17.79 -10.69 -6.14
CA THR A 98 -16.86 -11.81 -6.37
C THR A 98 -16.70 -12.10 -7.86
N VAL A 99 -15.53 -12.64 -8.23
CA VAL A 99 -15.22 -13.07 -9.60
C VAL A 99 -16.24 -14.08 -10.13
N ASP A 100 -16.80 -14.91 -9.25
CA ASP A 100 -17.75 -15.95 -9.61
C ASP A 100 -19.11 -15.39 -10.05
N LEU A 101 -19.44 -14.14 -9.69
CA LEU A 101 -20.61 -13.42 -10.23
C LEU A 101 -20.38 -12.88 -11.65
N LEU A 102 -19.12 -12.77 -12.08
CA LEU A 102 -18.73 -12.17 -13.35
C LEU A 102 -18.44 -13.22 -14.44
N LYS A 103 -18.29 -14.49 -14.07
CA LYS A 103 -18.06 -15.62 -14.98
C LYS A 103 -19.38 -16.14 -15.55
#